data_AF-A0A5A8DSM6-F1
#
_entry.id   AF-A0A5A8DSM6-F1
#
_cell.length_a   1.000
_cell.length_b   1.000
_cell.length_c   1.000
_cell.angle_alpha   90.00
_cell.angle_beta   90.00
_cell.angle_gamma   90.00
#
_symmetry.space_group_name_H-M   'P 1'
#
loop_
_entity.id
_entity.type
_entity.pdbx_description
1 polymer ?
#
loop_
_entity_poly.entity_id
_entity_poly.type
_entity_poly.pdbx_seq_one_letter_code
_entity_poly.pdbx_strand_id
1 'polypeptide(L)'
;MATATATALTIPQAYGWVVVAASAMGFTATALGAGVGGARRKFFGKKFDERADVKAIKDEIKKAFPDHKPITGGYPDMGSGLFARLLKPAEWYEFNLAQRVHHNTLENLTFAITLVLTAGLFQPEAAAACGAVYCVGRVMLARGYTSLGPNGRYPGGPISLLPLLGLLGINLFYGFKHGLASAGLL
;
A
#
# COMPACT_ATOMS: atom_id res chain seq x y z
N MET A 1 6.83 -39.88 -27.20
CA MET A 1 7.07 -38.89 -26.13
C MET A 1 7.09 -37.52 -26.76
N ALA A 2 6.08 -36.68 -26.52
CA ALA A 2 6.14 -35.28 -26.91
C ALA A 2 7.18 -34.61 -26.02
N THR A 3 8.36 -34.32 -26.56
CA THR A 3 9.36 -33.47 -25.91
C THR A 3 8.71 -32.12 -25.70
N ALA A 4 8.34 -31.81 -24.45
CA ALA A 4 7.93 -30.48 -24.06
C ALA A 4 9.13 -29.55 -24.30
N THR A 5 9.16 -28.90 -25.47
CA THR A 5 10.09 -27.82 -25.74
C THR A 5 9.72 -26.68 -24.80
N ALA A 6 10.50 -26.51 -23.74
CA ALA A 6 10.34 -25.38 -22.83
C ALA A 6 10.54 -24.09 -23.65
N THR A 7 9.45 -23.42 -24.00
CA THR A 7 9.49 -22.12 -24.65
C THR A 7 10.00 -21.11 -23.63
N ALA A 8 11.19 -20.56 -23.87
CA ALA A 8 11.74 -19.51 -23.01
C ALA A 8 10.82 -18.29 -23.05
N LEU A 9 10.43 -17.77 -21.88
CA LEU A 9 9.71 -16.51 -21.79
C LEU A 9 10.63 -15.39 -22.27
N THR A 10 10.34 -14.85 -23.46
CA THR A 10 11.10 -13.73 -24.02
C THR A 10 10.60 -12.43 -23.40
N ILE A 11 11.45 -11.78 -22.60
CA ILE A 11 11.12 -10.52 -21.95
C ILE A 11 11.44 -9.36 -22.90
N PRO A 12 10.49 -8.44 -23.19
CA PRO A 12 10.77 -7.26 -24.00
C PRO A 12 11.86 -6.39 -23.39
N GLN A 13 12.71 -5.76 -24.20
CA GLN A 13 13.77 -4.88 -23.69
C GLN A 13 13.20 -3.71 -22.85
N ALA A 14 12.05 -3.17 -23.25
CA ALA A 14 11.35 -2.11 -22.53
C ALA A 14 10.78 -2.54 -21.17
N TYR A 15 10.76 -3.83 -20.85
CA TYR A 15 10.28 -4.35 -19.56
C TYR A 15 11.10 -3.84 -18.37
N GLY A 16 12.33 -3.34 -18.60
CA GLY A 16 13.09 -2.62 -17.57
C GLY A 16 12.29 -1.46 -16.95
N TRP A 17 11.46 -0.75 -17.74
CA TRP A 17 10.59 0.31 -17.21
C TRP A 17 9.49 -0.22 -16.29
N VAL A 18 8.99 -1.42 -16.55
CA VAL A 18 8.00 -2.10 -15.71
C VAL A 18 8.60 -2.42 -14.35
N VAL A 19 9.85 -2.89 -14.32
CA VAL A 19 10.58 -3.15 -13.07
C VAL A 19 10.76 -1.85 -12.28
N VAL A 20 11.22 -0.78 -12.93
CA VAL A 20 11.36 0.54 -12.29
C VAL A 20 10.02 1.03 -11.73
N ALA A 21 8.94 0.91 -12.50
CA ALA A 21 7.61 1.32 -12.06
C ALA A 21 7.12 0.50 -10.85
N ALA A 22 7.24 -0.84 -10.89
CA ALA A 22 6.86 -1.71 -9.79
C ALA A 22 7.68 -1.44 -8.51
N SER A 23 8.99 -1.20 -8.63
CA SER A 23 9.84 -0.77 -7.51
C SER A 23 9.41 0.58 -6.95
N ALA A 24 9.09 1.55 -7.81
CA ALA A 24 8.58 2.86 -7.39
C ALA A 24 7.22 2.76 -6.67
N MET A 25 6.35 1.84 -7.08
CA MET A 25 5.07 1.57 -6.39
C MET A 25 5.30 1.02 -4.98
N GLY A 26 6.19 0.04 -4.83
CA GLY A 26 6.59 -0.49 -3.53
C GLY A 26 7.17 0.60 -2.63
N PHE A 27 8.11 1.39 -3.16
CA PHE A 27 8.69 2.51 -2.44
C PHE A 27 7.64 3.56 -2.04
N THR A 28 6.69 3.88 -2.92
CA THR A 28 5.60 4.83 -2.63
C THR A 28 4.77 4.35 -1.43
N ALA A 29 4.43 3.06 -1.38
CA ALA A 29 3.69 2.51 -0.25
C ALA A 29 4.48 2.64 1.07
N THR A 30 5.76 2.32 1.06
CA THR A 30 6.65 2.48 2.22
C THR A 30 6.79 3.94 2.63
N ALA A 31 7.00 4.85 1.67
CA ALA A 31 7.17 6.28 1.91
C ALA A 31 5.91 6.91 2.54
N LEU A 32 4.72 6.49 2.11
CA LEU A 32 3.46 6.93 2.75
C LEU A 32 3.33 6.46 4.20
N GLY A 33 3.99 5.36 4.58
CA GLY A 33 4.11 4.92 5.97
C GLY A 33 4.86 5.91 6.88
N ALA A 34 5.72 6.75 6.32
CA ALA A 34 6.38 7.82 7.08
C ALA A 34 5.38 8.84 7.64
N GLY A 35 4.23 9.04 6.96
CA GLY A 35 3.12 9.86 7.46
C GLY A 35 2.54 9.31 8.76
N VAL A 36 2.37 7.98 8.84
CA VAL A 36 1.96 7.29 10.08
C VAL A 36 3.02 7.47 11.17
N GLY A 37 4.30 7.31 10.84
CA GLY A 37 5.39 7.53 11.78
C GLY A 37 5.47 8.98 12.30
N GLY A 38 5.13 9.96 11.45
CA GLY A 38 4.96 11.36 11.84
C GLY A 38 3.82 11.55 12.83
N ALA A 39 2.63 11.06 12.49
CA ALA A 39 1.45 11.13 13.37
C ALA A 39 1.70 10.40 14.71
N ARG A 40 2.39 9.26 14.68
CA ARG A 40 2.74 8.51 15.89
C ARG A 40 3.67 9.30 16.80
N ARG A 41 4.72 9.92 16.25
CA ARG A 41 5.61 10.79 17.04
C ARG A 41 4.88 11.99 17.63
N LYS A 42 3.88 12.52 16.90
CA LYS A 42 3.05 13.65 17.33
C LYS A 42 2.15 13.28 18.51
N PHE A 43 1.45 12.15 18.45
CA PHE A 43 0.39 11.81 19.43
C PHE A 43 0.79 10.79 20.50
N PHE A 44 1.74 9.90 20.20
CA PHE A 44 2.26 8.88 21.11
C PHE A 44 3.73 9.16 21.49
N GLY A 45 4.10 10.44 21.57
CA GLY A 45 5.43 10.88 21.98
C GLY A 45 5.65 10.85 23.50
N LYS A 46 6.76 11.43 23.97
CA LYS A 46 7.16 11.43 25.39
C LYS A 46 6.07 11.92 26.35
N LYS A 47 5.39 13.01 26.00
CA LYS A 47 4.30 13.58 26.81
C LYS A 47 3.14 12.61 27.02
N PHE A 48 2.82 11.81 26.01
CA PHE A 48 1.78 10.78 26.12
C PHE A 48 2.28 9.64 27.01
N ASP A 49 3.52 9.19 26.81
CA ASP A 49 4.16 8.13 27.59
C ASP A 49 4.34 8.46 29.08
N GLU A 50 4.41 9.74 29.44
CA GLU A 50 4.57 10.20 30.81
C GLU A 50 3.27 10.19 31.64
N ARG A 51 2.10 10.10 30.99
CA ARG A 51 0.80 10.10 31.67
C ARG A 51 0.63 8.89 32.59
N ALA A 52 -0.05 9.10 33.72
CA ALA A 52 -0.25 8.06 34.73
C ALA A 52 -1.07 6.86 34.21
N ASP A 53 -2.14 7.13 33.45
CA ASP A 53 -2.99 6.10 32.83
C ASP A 53 -2.24 5.28 31.78
N VAL A 54 -1.37 5.91 30.99
CA VAL A 54 -0.52 5.22 30.01
C VAL A 54 0.52 4.34 30.70
N LYS A 55 1.17 4.81 31.76
CA LYS A 55 2.13 4.02 32.54
C LYS A 55 1.48 2.79 33.18
N ALA A 56 0.31 2.95 33.77
CA ALA A 56 -0.44 1.84 34.37
C ALA A 56 -0.68 0.70 33.36
N ILE A 57 -1.11 1.04 32.14
CA ILE A 57 -1.28 0.05 31.06
C ILE A 57 0.04 -0.61 30.68
N LYS A 58 1.13 0.16 30.56
CA LYS A 58 2.46 -0.38 30.22
C LYS A 58 2.98 -1.33 31.30
N ASP A 59 2.78 -1.00 32.57
CA ASP A 59 3.21 -1.82 33.70
C ASP A 59 2.43 -3.13 33.77
N GLU A 60 1.11 -3.10 33.52
CA GLU A 60 0.27 -4.30 33.40
C GLU A 60 0.79 -5.22 32.28
N ILE A 61 1.06 -4.67 31.09
CA ILE A 61 1.61 -5.45 29.98
C ILE A 61 3.00 -5.98 30.30
N LYS A 62 3.87 -5.21 30.94
CA LYS A 62 5.22 -5.65 31.33
C LYS A 62 5.18 -6.76 32.37
N LYS A 63 4.21 -6.72 33.29
CA LYS A 63 3.99 -7.80 34.25
C LYS A 63 3.54 -9.10 33.57
N ALA A 64 2.65 -9.01 32.59
CA ALA A 64 2.21 -10.16 31.79
C ALA A 64 3.32 -10.69 30.87
N PHE A 65 4.21 -9.81 30.39
CA PHE A 65 5.29 -10.13 29.46
C PHE A 65 6.64 -9.58 29.96
N PRO A 66 7.24 -10.20 30.99
CA PRO A 66 8.43 -9.68 31.67
C PRO A 66 9.67 -9.62 30.78
N ASP A 67 9.75 -10.44 29.73
CA ASP A 67 10.91 -10.48 28.83
C ASP A 67 10.80 -9.47 27.66
N HIS A 68 9.63 -8.86 27.45
CA HIS A 68 9.42 -7.91 26.36
C HIS A 68 10.09 -6.57 26.64
N LYS A 69 10.63 -5.93 25.59
CA LYS A 69 11.14 -4.56 25.69
C LYS A 69 10.01 -3.57 26.04
N PRO A 70 10.31 -2.46 26.73
CA PRO A 70 9.31 -1.46 27.06
C PRO A 70 8.57 -0.93 25.83
N ILE A 71 7.25 -0.78 25.95
CA ILE A 71 6.42 -0.21 24.90
C ILE A 71 6.77 1.26 24.69
N THR A 72 7.03 1.63 23.45
CA THR A 72 7.30 3.00 23.02
C THR A 72 6.43 3.36 21.82
N GLY A 73 6.12 4.65 21.64
CA GLY A 73 5.38 5.12 20.47
C GLY A 73 3.95 4.59 20.38
N GLY A 74 3.36 4.10 21.47
CA GLY A 74 2.02 3.51 21.47
C GLY A 74 1.89 2.22 20.67
N TYR A 75 2.99 1.53 20.34
CA TYR A 75 2.89 0.21 19.70
C TYR A 75 2.33 -0.85 20.66
N PRO A 76 1.62 -1.88 20.17
CA PRO A 76 1.29 -2.19 18.78
C PRO A 76 0.00 -1.51 18.28
N ASP A 77 -0.49 -0.46 18.94
CA ASP A 77 -1.77 0.17 18.60
C ASP A 77 -1.74 0.86 17.22
N MET A 78 -2.75 0.56 16.41
CA MET A 78 -2.94 1.06 15.04
C MET A 78 -4.15 2.00 14.90
N GLY A 79 -4.68 2.51 16.01
CA GLY A 79 -5.73 3.54 16.02
C GLY A 79 -7.03 3.09 16.68
N SER A 80 -7.13 1.83 17.10
CA SER A 80 -8.31 1.25 17.72
C SER A 80 -8.03 0.48 19.03
N GLY A 81 -6.78 0.48 19.50
CA GLY A 81 -6.36 -0.23 20.69
C GLY A 81 -6.46 0.59 21.99
N LEU A 82 -5.81 0.07 23.04
CA LEU A 82 -5.85 0.64 24.39
C LEU A 82 -5.28 2.06 24.46
N PHE A 83 -4.18 2.34 23.76
CA PHE A 83 -3.53 3.65 23.81
C PHE A 83 -4.32 4.68 23.00
N ALA A 84 -4.87 4.29 21.84
CA ALA A 84 -5.67 5.16 20.99
C ALA A 84 -6.94 5.64 21.69
N ARG A 85 -7.53 4.84 22.60
CA ARG A 85 -8.68 5.24 23.42
C ARG A 85 -8.38 6.36 24.42
N LEU A 86 -7.11 6.56 24.76
CA LEU A 86 -6.68 7.62 25.68
C LEU A 86 -6.40 8.96 24.98
N LEU A 87 -6.43 8.98 23.64
CA LEU A 87 -6.27 10.21 22.86
C LEU A 87 -7.57 11.03 22.89
N LYS A 88 -7.44 12.34 22.69
CA LYS A 88 -8.62 13.19 22.44
C LYS A 88 -9.26 12.82 21.10
N PRO A 89 -10.57 13.00 20.91
CA PRO A 89 -11.25 12.66 19.66
C PRO A 89 -10.57 13.25 18.40
N ALA A 90 -10.12 14.50 18.46
CA ALA A 90 -9.42 15.15 17.34
C ALA A 90 -8.05 14.51 17.04
N GLU A 91 -7.27 14.19 18.08
CA GLU A 91 -5.96 13.55 17.96
C GLU A 91 -6.09 12.11 17.42
N TRP A 92 -7.07 11.38 17.97
CA TRP A 92 -7.45 10.06 17.49
C TRP A 92 -7.84 10.09 16.02
N TYR A 93 -8.67 11.05 15.62
CA TYR A 93 -9.13 11.19 14.25
C TYR A 93 -7.96 11.45 13.30
N GLU A 94 -7.10 12.42 13.61
CA GLU A 94 -5.93 12.74 12.76
C GLU A 94 -4.97 11.54 12.61
N PHE A 95 -4.69 10.82 13.70
CA PHE A 95 -3.88 9.61 13.65
C PHE A 95 -4.51 8.52 12.78
N ASN A 96 -5.82 8.30 12.92
CA ASN A 96 -6.55 7.29 12.15
C ASN A 96 -6.66 7.66 10.66
N LEU A 97 -6.69 8.94 10.30
CA LEU A 97 -6.62 9.35 8.89
C LEU A 97 -5.30 8.89 8.26
N ALA A 98 -4.16 9.13 8.94
CA ALA A 98 -2.85 8.70 8.48
C ALA A 98 -2.74 7.16 8.38
N GLN A 99 -3.24 6.44 9.39
CA GLN A 99 -3.27 4.98 9.39
C GLN A 99 -4.12 4.43 8.24
N ARG A 100 -5.36 4.93 8.10
CA ARG A 100 -6.32 4.41 7.12
C ARG A 100 -5.81 4.57 5.70
N VAL A 101 -5.18 5.69 5.38
CA VAL A 101 -4.69 5.93 4.01
C VAL A 101 -3.47 5.08 3.67
N HIS A 102 -2.59 4.83 4.64
CA HIS A 102 -1.49 3.90 4.46
C HIS A 102 -1.99 2.46 4.29
N HIS A 103 -2.93 2.00 5.13
CA HIS A 103 -3.57 0.70 4.98
C HIS A 103 -4.30 0.56 3.63
N ASN A 104 -5.04 1.58 3.19
CA ASN A 104 -5.66 1.56 1.86
C ASN A 104 -4.62 1.41 0.75
N THR A 105 -3.45 2.03 0.93
CA THR A 105 -2.33 1.90 0.01
C THR A 105 -1.86 0.45 -0.09
N LEU A 106 -1.59 -0.18 1.05
CA LEU A 106 -1.17 -1.58 1.16
C LEU A 106 -2.23 -2.55 0.62
N GLU A 107 -3.51 -2.33 0.93
CA GLU A 107 -4.66 -3.14 0.48
C GLU A 107 -4.72 -3.28 -1.05
N ASN A 108 -4.37 -2.22 -1.82
CA ASN A 108 -4.37 -2.33 -3.29
C ASN A 108 -2.99 -2.61 -3.88
N LEU A 109 -1.90 -2.48 -3.12
CA LEU A 109 -0.55 -2.55 -3.67
C LEU A 109 -0.31 -3.90 -4.34
N THR A 110 -0.72 -4.99 -3.70
CA THR A 110 -0.57 -6.36 -4.21
C THR A 110 -1.25 -6.52 -5.56
N PHE A 111 -2.52 -6.11 -5.67
CA PHE A 111 -3.26 -6.14 -6.93
C PHE A 111 -2.62 -5.26 -8.00
N ALA A 112 -2.24 -4.03 -7.64
CA ALA A 112 -1.65 -3.07 -8.57
C ALA A 112 -0.31 -3.53 -9.15
N ILE A 113 0.62 -4.01 -8.30
CA ILE A 113 1.92 -4.53 -8.74
C ILE A 113 1.72 -5.78 -9.61
N THR A 114 0.78 -6.67 -9.24
CA THR A 114 0.48 -7.87 -10.03
C THR A 114 0.08 -7.48 -11.45
N LEU A 115 -0.85 -6.54 -11.59
CA LEU A 115 -1.31 -6.07 -12.90
C LEU A 115 -0.19 -5.41 -13.72
N VAL A 116 0.65 -4.57 -13.11
CA VAL A 116 1.75 -3.89 -13.81
C VAL A 116 2.78 -4.90 -14.31
N LEU A 117 3.19 -5.85 -13.47
CA LEU A 117 4.17 -6.86 -13.85
C LEU A 117 3.63 -7.76 -14.97
N THR A 118 2.41 -8.28 -14.85
CA THR A 118 1.86 -9.20 -15.85
C THR A 118 1.48 -8.50 -17.15
N ALA A 119 0.87 -7.31 -17.09
CA ALA A 119 0.53 -6.55 -18.29
C ALA A 119 1.79 -6.09 -19.03
N GLY A 120 2.87 -5.82 -18.29
CA GLY A 120 4.15 -5.43 -18.84
C GLY A 120 4.77 -6.49 -19.75
N LEU A 121 4.44 -7.77 -19.57
CA LEU A 121 4.93 -8.84 -20.44
C LEU A 121 4.41 -8.71 -21.87
N PHE A 122 3.25 -8.06 -22.03
CA PHE A 122 2.59 -7.85 -23.32
C PHE A 122 2.71 -6.41 -23.83
N GLN A 123 2.69 -5.43 -22.92
CA GLN A 123 2.68 -3.99 -23.20
C GLN A 123 3.53 -3.23 -22.14
N PRO A 124 4.86 -3.30 -22.22
CA PRO A 124 5.75 -2.81 -21.16
C PRO A 124 5.67 -1.29 -20.93
N GLU A 125 5.60 -0.47 -21.97
CA GLU A 125 5.54 0.98 -21.85
C GLU A 125 4.22 1.45 -21.23
N ALA A 126 3.09 0.86 -21.66
CA ALA A 126 1.77 1.17 -21.10
C ALA A 126 1.68 0.74 -19.63
N ALA A 127 2.22 -0.43 -19.29
CA ALA A 127 2.28 -0.92 -17.93
C ALA A 127 3.12 -0.01 -17.02
N ALA A 128 4.29 0.41 -17.48
CA ALA A 128 5.15 1.33 -16.75
C ALA A 128 4.48 2.71 -16.54
N ALA A 129 3.84 3.26 -17.59
CA ALA A 129 3.10 4.52 -17.50
C ALA A 129 1.95 4.43 -16.49
N CYS A 130 1.17 3.35 -16.51
CA CYS A 130 0.10 3.13 -15.55
C CYS A 130 0.62 2.99 -14.10
N GLY A 131 1.75 2.32 -13.91
CA GLY A 131 2.42 2.23 -12.60
C GLY A 131 2.88 3.60 -12.07
N ALA A 132 3.38 4.47 -12.95
CA ALA A 132 3.73 5.85 -12.59
C ALA A 132 2.50 6.68 -12.19
N VAL A 133 1.42 6.61 -12.98
CA VAL A 133 0.15 7.30 -12.67
C VAL A 133 -0.44 6.81 -11.36
N TYR A 134 -0.36 5.50 -11.07
CA TYR A 134 -0.76 4.94 -9.79
C TYR A 134 -0.01 5.60 -8.63
N CYS A 135 1.32 5.75 -8.72
CA CYS A 135 2.13 6.39 -7.67
C CYS A 135 1.68 7.84 -7.42
N VAL A 136 1.46 8.62 -8.48
CA VAL A 136 0.96 10.00 -8.38
C VAL A 136 -0.41 10.04 -7.70
N GLY A 137 -1.34 9.19 -8.13
CA GLY A 137 -2.67 9.07 -7.54
C GLY A 137 -2.62 8.72 -6.05
N ARG A 138 -1.70 7.82 -5.63
CA ARG A 138 -1.50 7.46 -4.23
C ARG A 138 -1.00 8.63 -3.38
N VAL A 139 -0.05 9.41 -3.89
CA VAL A 139 0.44 10.61 -3.17
C VAL A 139 -0.67 11.66 -3.04
N MET A 140 -1.43 11.90 -4.12
CA MET A 140 -2.57 12.83 -4.08
C MET A 140 -3.64 12.37 -3.10
N LEU A 141 -3.98 11.08 -3.10
CA LEU A 141 -4.93 10.49 -2.18
C LEU A 141 -4.44 10.64 -0.74
N ALA A 142 -3.18 10.33 -0.44
CA ALA A 142 -2.61 10.46 0.89
C ALA A 142 -2.67 11.90 1.44
N ARG A 143 -2.33 12.88 0.60
CA ARG A 143 -2.39 14.30 0.97
C ARG A 143 -3.83 14.76 1.19
N GLY A 144 -4.74 14.43 0.28
CA GLY A 144 -6.14 14.80 0.40
C GLY A 144 -6.80 14.15 1.62
N TYR A 145 -6.56 12.86 1.85
CA TYR A 145 -7.15 12.10 2.95
C TYR A 145 -6.74 12.64 4.33
N THR A 146 -5.47 13.01 4.49
CA THR A 146 -4.95 13.50 5.77
C THR A 146 -5.30 14.97 6.03
N SER A 147 -5.52 15.79 4.99
CA SER A 147 -5.85 17.21 5.14
C SER A 147 -7.36 17.52 5.15
N LEU A 148 -8.16 16.77 4.40
CA LEU A 148 -9.59 17.02 4.20
C LEU A 148 -10.47 15.88 4.74
N GLY A 149 -9.88 14.93 5.47
CA GLY A 149 -10.58 13.75 5.97
C GLY A 149 -10.93 12.74 4.87
N PRO A 150 -11.82 11.77 5.14
CA PRO A 150 -12.08 10.63 4.26
C PRO A 150 -12.53 11.02 2.85
N ASN A 151 -13.26 12.13 2.71
CA ASN A 151 -13.73 12.63 1.41
C ASN A 151 -12.61 13.29 0.60
N GLY A 152 -11.48 13.67 1.21
CA GLY A 152 -10.31 14.16 0.49
C GLY A 152 -9.66 13.14 -0.45
N ARG A 153 -10.13 11.88 -0.46
CA ARG A 153 -9.63 10.82 -1.35
C ARG A 153 -10.03 10.97 -2.81
N TYR A 154 -11.12 11.68 -3.11
CA TYR A 154 -11.77 11.63 -4.42
C TYR A 154 -10.90 12.09 -5.61
N PRO A 155 -9.95 13.03 -5.47
CA PRO A 155 -9.05 13.34 -6.58
C PRO A 155 -8.05 12.21 -6.86
N GLY A 156 -7.38 11.70 -5.81
CA GLY A 156 -6.30 10.71 -5.98
C GLY A 156 -6.78 9.27 -6.20
N GLY A 157 -7.94 8.90 -5.67
CA GLY A 157 -8.50 7.54 -5.79
C GLY A 157 -8.73 7.10 -7.24
N PRO A 158 -9.56 7.81 -8.02
CA PRO A 158 -9.78 7.52 -9.42
C PRO A 158 -8.49 7.58 -10.25
N ILE A 159 -7.61 8.55 -10.00
CA ILE A 159 -6.30 8.65 -10.67
C ILE A 159 -5.47 7.39 -10.43
N SER A 160 -5.51 6.81 -9.23
CA SER A 160 -4.82 5.55 -8.95
C SER A 160 -5.54 4.30 -9.46
N LEU A 161 -6.87 4.31 -9.59
CA LEU A 161 -7.67 3.13 -9.92
C LEU A 161 -7.86 2.93 -11.44
N LEU A 162 -8.11 4.01 -12.19
CA LEU A 162 -8.36 3.94 -13.64
C LEU A 162 -7.22 3.26 -14.43
N PRO A 163 -5.92 3.53 -14.14
CA PRO A 163 -4.83 2.83 -14.80
C PRO A 163 -4.90 1.31 -14.56
N LEU A 164 -5.29 0.89 -13.35
CA LEU A 164 -5.39 -0.55 -13.01
C LEU A 164 -6.50 -1.24 -13.79
N LEU A 165 -7.63 -0.57 -14.04
CA LEU A 165 -8.68 -1.12 -14.90
C LEU A 165 -8.19 -1.31 -16.34
N GLY A 166 -7.39 -0.36 -16.85
CA GLY A 166 -6.73 -0.49 -18.15
C GLY A 166 -5.78 -1.70 -18.21
N LEU A 167 -4.93 -1.87 -17.18
CA LEU A 167 -4.02 -3.00 -17.08
C LEU A 167 -4.75 -4.34 -16.93
N LEU A 168 -5.86 -4.37 -16.20
CA LEU A 168 -6.72 -5.54 -16.13
C LEU A 168 -7.26 -5.89 -17.52
N GLY A 169 -7.71 -4.91 -18.30
CA GLY A 169 -8.13 -5.11 -19.68
C GLY A 169 -7.03 -5.71 -20.57
N ILE A 170 -5.80 -5.20 -20.46
CA ILE A 170 -4.63 -5.75 -21.16
C ILE A 170 -4.40 -7.22 -20.77
N ASN A 171 -4.38 -7.50 -19.47
CA ASN A 171 -4.16 -8.86 -18.96
C ASN A 171 -5.22 -9.85 -19.43
N LEU A 172 -6.50 -9.47 -19.36
CA LEU A 172 -7.59 -10.33 -19.82
C LEU A 172 -7.50 -10.54 -21.33
N PHE A 173 -7.30 -9.49 -22.12
CA PHE A 173 -7.22 -9.58 -23.57
C PHE A 173 -6.08 -10.51 -24.03
N TYR A 174 -4.85 -10.26 -23.58
CA TYR A 174 -3.70 -11.06 -23.97
C TYR A 174 -3.76 -12.47 -23.36
N GLY A 175 -4.23 -12.60 -22.11
CA GLY A 175 -4.44 -13.90 -21.47
C GLY A 175 -5.40 -14.79 -22.25
N PHE A 176 -6.58 -14.29 -22.61
CA PHE A 176 -7.54 -15.03 -23.43
C PHE A 176 -7.00 -15.30 -24.83
N LYS A 177 -6.39 -14.29 -25.50
CA LYS A 177 -5.83 -14.46 -26.84
C LYS A 177 -4.81 -15.61 -26.89
N HIS A 178 -3.85 -15.65 -25.97
CA HIS A 178 -2.83 -16.69 -25.93
C HIS A 178 -3.38 -18.04 -25.46
N GLY A 179 -4.30 -18.05 -24.49
CA GLY A 179 -4.96 -19.27 -24.04
C GLY A 179 -5.78 -19.94 -25.14
N LEU A 180 -6.60 -19.18 -25.85
CA LEU A 180 -7.42 -19.68 -26.97
C LEU A 180 -6.57 -20.17 -28.15
N ALA A 181 -5.51 -19.43 -28.51
CA ALA A 181 -4.57 -19.87 -29.55
C ALA A 181 -3.88 -21.20 -29.18
N SER A 182 -3.50 -21.37 -27.91
CA SER A 182 -2.91 -22.64 -27.44
C SER A 182 -3.90 -23.82 -27.48
N ALA A 183 -5.20 -23.53 -27.46
CA ALA A 183 -6.28 -24.51 -27.58
C ALA A 183 -6.75 -24.71 -29.04
N GLY A 184 -6.17 -24.00 -30.02
CA GLY A 184 -6.60 -24.05 -31.42
C GLY A 184 -7.97 -23.44 -31.69
N LEU A 185 -8.46 -22.57 -30.79
CA LEU A 185 -9.76 -21.89 -30.89
C LEU A 185 -9.68 -20.52 -31.60
N LEU A 186 -8.46 -20.06 -31.87
CA LEU A 186 -8.08 -18.87 -32.64
C LEU A 186 -6.81 -19.20 -33.42
#